data_AF-A0A9Q0S4S1-F1
#
_entry.id   AF-A0A9Q0S4S1-F1
#
_cell.length_a   1.000
_cell.length_b   1.000
_cell.length_c   1.000
_cell.angle_alpha   90.00
_cell.angle_beta   90.00
_cell.angle_gamma   90.00
#
_symmetry.space_group_name_H-M   'P 1'
#
loop_
_entity.id
_entity.type
_entity.pdbx_description
1 polymer ?
#
loop_
_entity_poly.entity_id
_entity_poly.type
_entity_poly.pdbx_seq_one_letter_code
_entity_poly.pdbx_strand_id
1 'polypeptide(L)' 'MANCMKVVSSLKSLKKRDKDCQIVKRKGKILVINKKNKRFKAKQALTANVISELYSKKSALIGLV' A
#
# COMPACT_ATOMS: atom_id res chain seq x y z
N MET A 1 -18.30 -6.49 -16.39
CA MET A 1 -17.39 -5.33 -16.43
C MET A 1 -16.43 -5.36 -15.24
N ALA A 2 -15.12 -5.31 -15.51
CA ALA A 2 -14.05 -5.87 -14.68
C ALA A 2 -14.02 -5.41 -13.20
N ASN A 3 -14.08 -6.39 -12.29
CA ASN A 3 -14.03 -6.26 -10.83
C ASN A 3 -12.59 -6.36 -10.28
N CYS A 4 -11.59 -6.03 -11.10
CA CYS A 4 -10.18 -6.23 -10.80
C CYS A 4 -9.62 -5.06 -9.97
N MET A 5 -9.28 -5.34 -8.71
CA MET A 5 -8.53 -4.41 -7.87
C MET A 5 -7.11 -4.26 -8.43
N LYS A 6 -6.66 -3.02 -8.69
CA LYS A 6 -5.37 -2.75 -9.32
C LYS A 6 -4.23 -2.82 -8.29
N VAL A 7 -3.12 -3.45 -8.62
CA VAL A 7 -1.91 -3.42 -7.77
C VAL A 7 -0.94 -2.40 -8.38
N VAL A 8 -0.47 -1.44 -7.58
CA VAL A 8 0.37 -0.34 -8.05
C VAL A 8 1.48 -0.03 -7.04
N SER A 9 2.59 0.54 -7.49
CA SER A 9 3.69 0.98 -6.60
C SER A 9 3.33 2.23 -5.78
N SER A 10 2.47 3.13 -6.30
CA SER A 10 2.10 4.39 -5.64
C SER A 10 0.60 4.68 -5.71
N LEU A 11 0.04 5.18 -4.60
CA LEU A 11 -1.38 5.53 -4.46
C LEU A 11 -1.67 7.04 -4.61
N LYS A 12 -0.62 7.87 -4.79
CA LYS A 12 -0.74 9.35 -4.78
C LYS A 12 -1.68 9.89 -5.85
N SER A 13 -1.57 9.38 -7.08
CA SER A 13 -2.44 9.78 -8.20
C SER A 13 -3.83 9.17 -8.11
N LEU A 14 -3.96 7.97 -7.54
CA LEU A 14 -5.22 7.22 -7.43
C LEU A 14 -6.20 7.82 -6.42
N LYS A 15 -5.71 8.38 -5.31
CA LYS A 15 -6.56 9.09 -4.34
C LYS A 15 -7.25 10.31 -4.95
N LYS A 16 -6.61 11.00 -5.90
CA LYS A 16 -7.08 12.26 -6.46
C LYS A 16 -8.09 12.13 -7.60
N ARG A 17 -8.32 10.92 -8.12
CA ARG A 17 -9.15 10.70 -9.32
C ARG A 17 -10.63 10.99 -9.08
N ASP A 18 -11.09 10.83 -7.84
CA ASP A 18 -12.49 10.98 -7.47
C ASP A 18 -12.59 11.36 -5.99
N LYS A 19 -13.68 12.06 -5.61
CA LYS A 19 -13.89 12.52 -4.24
C LYS A 19 -14.16 11.36 -3.27
N ASP A 20 -14.71 10.25 -3.75
CA ASP A 20 -15.03 9.08 -2.93
C ASP A 20 -13.84 8.10 -2.77
N CYS A 21 -12.68 8.41 -3.36
CA CYS A 21 -11.46 7.62 -3.18
C CYS A 21 -10.82 7.87 -1.81
N GLN A 22 -10.85 6.86 -0.95
CA GLN A 22 -10.32 6.93 0.40
C GLN A 22 -9.13 5.99 0.57
N ILE A 23 -8.11 6.45 1.30
CA ILE A 23 -6.98 5.60 1.71
C ILE A 23 -7.35 4.89 3.00
N VAL A 24 -7.24 3.56 3.01
CA VAL A 24 -7.56 2.73 4.17
C VAL A 24 -6.40 1.76 4.43
N LYS A 25 -6.06 1.58 5.71
CA LYS A 25 -5.12 0.55 6.17
C LYS A 25 -5.91 -0.69 6.63
N ARG A 26 -5.67 -1.85 6.02
CA ARG A 26 -6.30 -3.14 6.41
C ARG A 26 -5.28 -4.27 6.27
N LYS A 27 -5.21 -5.18 7.25
CA LYS A 27 -4.30 -6.35 7.23
C LYS A 27 -2.85 -5.95 6.88
N GLY A 28 -2.35 -4.85 7.47
CA GLY A 28 -1.00 -4.34 7.22
C GLY A 28 -0.74 -3.74 5.83
N LYS A 29 -1.78 -3.55 5.00
CA LYS A 29 -1.66 -3.01 3.63
C LYS A 29 -2.42 -1.69 3.49
N ILE A 30 -1.84 -0.79 2.69
CA ILE A 30 -2.47 0.48 2.32
C ILE A 30 -3.22 0.28 1.00
N LEU A 31 -4.51 0.61 1.00
CA LEU A 31 -5.42 0.47 -0.13
C LEU A 31 -6.09 1.80 -0.43
N VAL A 32 -6.39 2.05 -1.71
CA VAL A 32 -7.40 3.03 -2.11
C VAL A 32 -8.71 2.29 -2.34
N ILE A 33 -9.76 2.70 -1.63
CA ILE A 33 -11.10 2.14 -1.72
C ILE A 33 -12.04 3.22 -2.24
N ASN A 34 -12.83 2.86 -3.24
CA ASN A 34 -14.00 3.62 -3.65
C ASN A 34 -15.21 2.67 -3.63
N LYS A 35 -16.24 3.02 -2.85
CA LYS A 35 -17.44 2.20 -2.66
C LYS A 35 -18.45 2.37 -3.80
N LYS A 36 -18.46 3.55 -4.46
CA LYS A 36 -19.35 3.86 -5.59
C LYS A 36 -18.82 3.26 -6.89
N ASN A 37 -17.53 3.42 -7.17
CA ASN A 37 -16.90 2.90 -8.38
C ASN A 37 -15.74 1.92 -8.05
N LYS A 38 -16.01 0.62 -8.19
CA LYS A 38 -15.04 -0.46 -7.89
C LYS A 38 -13.80 -0.43 -8.81
N ARG A 39 -13.85 0.22 -9.98
CA ARG A 39 -12.73 0.31 -10.94
C ARG A 39 -11.53 1.11 -10.41
N PHE A 40 -11.76 1.95 -9.40
CA PHE A 40 -10.72 2.77 -8.76
C PHE A 40 -10.09 2.11 -7.52
N LYS A 41 -10.53 0.89 -7.15
CA LYS A 41 -9.89 0.15 -6.06
C LYS A 41 -8.46 -0.19 -6.44
N ALA A 42 -7.53 0.15 -5.56
CA ALA A 42 -6.12 -0.15 -5.76
C ALA A 42 -5.44 -0.57 -4.45
N LYS A 43 -4.42 -1.41 -4.58
CA LYS A 43 -3.55 -1.88 -3.51
C LYS A 43 -2.13 -1.39 -3.77
N GLN A 44 -1.48 -0.87 -2.74
CA GLN A 44 -0.05 -0.63 -2.81
C GLN A 44 0.68 -1.96 -2.83
N ALA A 45 1.45 -2.20 -3.89
CA ALA A 45 2.41 -3.28 -3.94
C ALA A 45 3.40 -3.06 -2.80
N LEU A 46 3.69 -4.12 -2.05
CA LEU A 46 4.69 -4.06 -1.00
C LEU A 46 6.07 -4.00 -1.69
N THR A 47 6.53 -2.81 -2.04
CA THR A 47 7.98 -2.62 -2.15
C THR A 47 8.48 -2.56 -0.72
N ALA A 48 9.33 -3.50 -0.36
CA ALA A 48 9.88 -3.64 0.98
C ALA A 48 10.87 -2.49 1.29
N ASN A 49 10.47 -1.23 1.16
CA ASN A 49 11.41 -0.10 1.19
C ASN A 49 11.25 0.81 2.41
N VAL A 50 10.52 0.38 3.43
CA VAL A 50 10.53 1.05 4.75
C VAL A 50 10.53 0.04 5.90
N ILE A 51 9.89 -1.12 5.73
CA ILE A 51 9.83 -2.15 6.78
C ILE A 51 11.05 -3.12 6.73
N SER A 52 11.67 -3.35 5.56
CA SER A 52 12.92 -4.15 5.49
C SER A 52 14.14 -3.40 6.03
N GLU A 53 14.17 -2.07 5.90
CA GLU A 53 15.29 -1.29 6.37
C GLU A 53 15.41 -1.32 7.90
N LEU A 54 14.27 -1.43 8.60
CA LEU A 54 14.21 -1.65 10.05
C LEU A 54 14.51 -3.10 10.46
N TYR A 55 14.29 -4.08 9.57
CA TYR A 55 14.61 -5.51 9.81
C TYR A 55 16.05 -5.89 9.43
N SER A 56 16.72 -5.13 8.55
CA SER A 56 18.16 -5.27 8.27
C SER A 56 19.02 -4.57 9.33
N LYS A 57 18.58 -3.39 9.81
CA LYS A 57 19.33 -2.61 10.82
C LYS A 57 19.26 -3.18 12.25
N LYS A 58 18.28 -4.04 12.57
CA LYS A 58 18.22 -4.72 13.89
C LYS A 58 19.18 -5.90 14.04
N SER A 59 19.63 -6.51 12.93
CA SER A 59 20.56 -7.65 12.95
C SER A 59 22.02 -7.24 13.20
N ALA A 60 22.38 -5.97 12.97
CA ALA A 60 23.72 -5.44 13.23
C ALA A 60 24.01 -5.17 14.72
N LEU A 61 22.98 -5.21 15.58
CA LEU A 61 23.09 -4.93 17.03
C LEU A 61 23.33 -6.19 17.87
N ILE A 62 23.35 -7.38 17.27
CA ILE A 62 23.56 -8.68 17.97
C ILE A 62 25.00 -9.20 17.74
N GLY A 63 25.88 -8.40 17.14
CA GLY A 63 27.30 -8.71 16.94
C GLY A 63 28.24 -8.00 17.91
N LEU A 64 27.74 -7.64 19.11
CA LEU A 64 28.55 -7.09 20.21
C LEU A 64 28.64 -8.11 21.35
N VAL A 65 29.12 -9.31 21.00
CA VAL A 65 29.91 -10.20 21.87
C VAL A 65 31.10 -10.64 21.03
#